data_AF-A0A8T5S0V6-F1
#
_entry.id   AF-A0A8T5S0V6-F1
#
_cell.length_a   1.000
_cell.length_b   1.000
_cell.length_c   1.000
_cell.angle_alpha   90.00
_cell.angle_beta   90.00
_cell.angle_gamma   90.00
#
_symmetry.space_group_name_H-M   'P 1'
#
loop_
_entity.id
_entity.type
_entity.pdbx_description
1 polymer ?
#
loop_
_entity_poly.entity_id
_entity_poly.type
_entity_poly.pdbx_seq_one_letter_code
_entity_poly.pdbx_strand_id
1 'polypeptide(L)'
;MIESSEWAKMFQENYELITENINELITIINQNNEVEYINNRPLIKSLGYIADDLMGNSFLNIVYHKDLESVINLLEVCTENRPITQKLRLKHKNGIIKTFEGSFSITIGYHEKDRILIILNEIIEDYGLKTEVPIIEDKETEFRIKKSEERLKYLISSSPSVIYTARASKDFIITFMSENVTEKTGYDPDDFLKNPRFWETKIHPEDKQLVLSRLSQLSTSENLGFEYRLKFKDGLYHWVRHDIKLIKDDKGIPTETIGSLID
;
A
#
# COMPACT_ATOMS: atom_id res chain seq x y z
N MET A 1 -23.99 -21.48 -8.98
CA MET A 1 -23.79 -21.42 -7.51
C MET A 1 -22.42 -21.94 -7.05
N ILE A 2 -21.53 -22.38 -7.96
CA ILE A 2 -20.18 -22.91 -7.64
C ILE A 2 -19.09 -21.81 -7.80
N GLU A 3 -19.28 -20.85 -8.71
CA GLU A 3 -18.32 -19.76 -8.98
C GLU A 3 -18.09 -18.80 -7.80
N SER A 4 -19.07 -18.66 -6.90
CA SER A 4 -18.96 -17.76 -5.74
C SER A 4 -17.97 -18.24 -4.67
N SER A 5 -17.68 -19.56 -4.59
CA SER A 5 -16.75 -20.08 -3.58
C SER A 5 -15.30 -20.11 -4.07
N GLU A 6 -15.07 -20.35 -5.37
CA GLU A 6 -13.73 -20.32 -5.95
C GLU A 6 -13.18 -18.89 -6.02
N TRP A 7 -14.03 -17.92 -6.37
CA TRP A 7 -13.65 -16.50 -6.36
C TRP A 7 -13.32 -15.99 -4.94
N ALA A 8 -14.12 -16.36 -3.94
CA ALA A 8 -13.87 -16.00 -2.54
C ALA A 8 -12.56 -16.61 -2.03
N LYS A 9 -12.28 -17.86 -2.39
CA LYS A 9 -11.05 -18.56 -2.01
C LYS A 9 -9.81 -17.95 -2.69
N MET A 10 -9.90 -17.69 -3.99
CA MET A 10 -8.82 -17.03 -4.75
C MET A 10 -8.56 -15.60 -4.25
N PHE A 11 -9.61 -14.86 -3.89
CA PHE A 11 -9.48 -13.52 -3.31
C PHE A 11 -8.80 -13.56 -1.92
N GLN A 12 -9.20 -14.52 -1.08
CA GLN A 12 -8.58 -14.77 0.23
C GLN A 12 -7.08 -15.12 0.09
N GLU A 13 -6.75 -16.07 -0.79
CA GLU A 13 -5.37 -16.51 -1.05
C GLU A 13 -4.50 -15.35 -1.58
N ASN A 14 -5.05 -14.52 -2.48
CA ASN A 14 -4.34 -13.33 -2.98
C ASN A 14 -4.14 -12.26 -1.89
N TYR A 15 -5.13 -12.06 -1.01
CA TYR A 15 -5.03 -11.10 0.09
C TYR A 15 -3.99 -11.53 1.13
N GLU A 16 -3.96 -12.81 1.47
CA GLU A 16 -2.93 -13.40 2.34
C GLU A 16 -1.53 -13.25 1.70
N LEU A 17 -1.38 -13.55 0.41
CA LEU A 17 -0.10 -13.38 -0.29
C LEU A 17 0.39 -11.93 -0.31
N ILE A 18 -0.49 -10.96 -0.53
CA ILE A 18 -0.12 -9.54 -0.53
C ILE A 18 0.35 -9.15 0.87
N THR A 19 -0.47 -9.39 1.89
CA THR A 19 -0.20 -8.96 3.27
C THR A 19 1.00 -9.68 3.91
N GLU A 20 1.27 -10.94 3.55
CA GLU A 20 2.46 -11.69 3.99
C GLU A 20 3.79 -11.16 3.43
N ASN A 21 3.74 -10.39 2.33
CA ASN A 21 4.94 -9.83 1.71
C ASN A 21 5.18 -8.34 2.05
N ILE A 22 4.27 -7.69 2.76
CA ILE A 22 4.47 -6.33 3.27
C ILE A 22 5.36 -6.39 4.52
N ASN A 23 6.29 -5.45 4.74
CA ASN A 23 7.08 -5.43 5.99
C ASN A 23 6.32 -4.85 7.20
N GLU A 24 5.11 -4.32 7.01
CA GLU A 24 4.23 -3.89 8.09
C GLU A 24 3.58 -5.11 8.73
N LEU A 25 3.46 -5.08 10.04
CA LEU A 25 2.65 -6.04 10.75
C LEU A 25 1.20 -5.57 10.66
N ILE A 26 0.34 -6.38 10.06
CA ILE A 26 -1.07 -6.10 9.87
C ILE A 26 -1.83 -7.10 10.71
N THR A 27 -2.67 -6.60 11.62
CA THR A 27 -3.52 -7.44 12.44
C THR A 27 -4.95 -6.91 12.50
N ILE A 28 -5.91 -7.82 12.56
CA ILE A 28 -7.31 -7.51 12.78
C ILE A 28 -7.70 -8.10 14.12
N ILE A 29 -8.30 -7.28 14.97
CA ILE A 29 -8.83 -7.70 16.26
C ILE A 29 -10.35 -7.54 16.33
N ASN A 30 -10.98 -8.37 17.15
CA ASN A 30 -12.39 -8.25 17.47
C ASN A 30 -12.63 -7.27 18.64
N GLN A 31 -13.89 -7.09 19.03
CA GLN A 31 -14.30 -6.19 20.12
C GLN A 31 -13.78 -6.62 21.51
N ASN A 32 -13.36 -7.87 21.66
CA ASN A 32 -12.70 -8.39 22.88
C ASN A 32 -11.17 -8.23 22.81
N ASN A 33 -10.66 -7.52 21.81
CA ASN A 33 -9.24 -7.36 21.49
C ASN A 33 -8.52 -8.66 21.10
N GLU A 34 -9.26 -9.72 20.73
CA GLU A 34 -8.68 -10.98 20.29
C GLU A 34 -8.28 -10.90 18.83
N VAL A 35 -7.10 -11.45 18.51
CA VAL A 35 -6.55 -11.47 17.15
C VAL A 35 -7.33 -12.45 16.27
N GLU A 36 -8.02 -11.94 15.26
CA GLU A 36 -8.69 -12.73 14.21
C GLU A 36 -7.84 -12.89 12.96
N TYR A 37 -6.88 -12.01 12.75
CA TYR A 37 -5.93 -12.09 11.65
C TYR A 37 -4.60 -11.44 12.04
N ILE A 38 -3.50 -12.02 11.60
CA ILE A 38 -2.18 -11.39 11.65
C ILE A 38 -1.29 -11.99 10.55
N ASN A 39 -0.58 -11.13 9.81
CA ASN A 39 0.38 -11.62 8.82
C ASN A 39 1.62 -12.22 9.50
N ASN A 40 1.98 -13.42 9.11
CA ASN A 40 2.91 -14.29 9.83
C ASN A 40 4.37 -13.92 9.56
N ARG A 41 4.75 -13.64 8.31
CA ARG A 41 6.15 -13.37 7.93
C ARG A 41 6.70 -12.10 8.60
N PRO A 42 5.98 -10.96 8.62
CA PRO A 42 6.45 -9.77 9.34
C PRO A 42 6.44 -9.98 10.85
N LEU A 43 5.47 -10.71 11.38
CA LEU A 43 5.39 -11.07 12.80
C LEU A 43 6.62 -11.88 13.26
N ILE A 44 7.01 -12.92 12.50
CA ILE A 44 8.21 -13.72 12.80
C ILE A 44 9.45 -12.85 12.76
N LYS A 45 9.59 -12.01 11.73
CA LYS A 45 10.77 -11.17 11.51
C LYS A 45 10.93 -10.08 12.58
N SER A 46 9.82 -9.45 12.98
CA SER A 46 9.86 -8.31 13.89
C SER A 46 9.68 -8.69 15.36
N LEU A 47 8.83 -9.66 15.69
CA LEU A 47 8.48 -10.02 17.07
C LEU A 47 8.78 -11.48 17.45
N GLY A 48 9.15 -12.33 16.48
CA GLY A 48 9.56 -13.72 16.75
C GLY A 48 8.42 -14.67 17.14
N TYR A 49 7.17 -14.21 17.06
CA TYR A 49 5.98 -15.04 17.18
C TYR A 49 5.61 -15.64 15.84
N ILE A 50 4.89 -16.76 15.87
CA ILE A 50 4.11 -17.24 14.73
C ILE A 50 2.66 -16.85 14.93
N ALA A 51 1.87 -16.76 13.84
CA ALA A 51 0.47 -16.37 13.92
C ALA A 51 -0.30 -17.21 14.96
N ASP A 52 -0.10 -18.53 14.98
CA ASP A 52 -0.74 -19.45 15.94
C ASP A 52 -0.46 -19.11 17.42
N ASP A 53 0.63 -18.42 17.75
CA ASP A 53 0.90 -17.98 19.12
C ASP A 53 -0.11 -16.90 19.57
N LEU A 54 -0.65 -16.12 18.63
CA LEU A 54 -1.45 -14.91 18.89
C LEU A 54 -2.90 -15.03 18.46
N MET A 55 -3.21 -15.87 17.46
CA MET A 55 -4.58 -16.09 16.99
C MET A 55 -5.52 -16.51 18.14
N GLY A 56 -6.66 -15.82 18.25
CA GLY A 56 -7.65 -16.01 19.32
C GLY A 56 -7.24 -15.49 20.69
N ASN A 57 -5.98 -15.05 20.88
CA ASN A 57 -5.53 -14.42 22.11
C ASN A 57 -5.67 -12.90 22.02
N SER A 58 -5.74 -12.25 23.19
CA SER A 58 -5.78 -10.79 23.25
C SER A 58 -4.48 -10.18 22.70
N PHE A 59 -4.59 -9.25 21.73
CA PHE A 59 -3.49 -8.44 21.22
C PHE A 59 -2.76 -7.68 22.34
N LEU A 60 -3.48 -7.30 23.41
CA LEU A 60 -2.91 -6.61 24.56
C LEU A 60 -1.82 -7.42 25.27
N ASN A 61 -1.78 -8.75 25.11
CA ASN A 61 -0.77 -9.62 25.72
C ASN A 61 0.66 -9.35 25.23
N ILE A 62 0.80 -8.81 24.01
CA ILE A 62 2.10 -8.43 23.45
C ILE A 62 2.40 -6.94 23.60
N VAL A 63 1.45 -6.14 24.09
CA VAL A 63 1.67 -4.71 24.35
C VAL A 63 2.49 -4.56 25.63
N TYR A 64 3.49 -3.67 25.59
CA TYR A 64 4.30 -3.38 26.77
C TYR A 64 3.43 -2.79 27.88
N HIS A 65 3.60 -3.27 29.11
CA HIS A 65 2.70 -2.96 30.23
C HIS A 65 2.46 -1.46 30.48
N LYS A 66 3.44 -0.58 30.18
CA LYS A 66 3.29 0.87 30.33
C LYS A 66 2.42 1.54 29.26
N ASP A 67 2.20 0.86 28.14
CA ASP A 67 1.44 1.38 27.00
C ASP A 67 0.01 0.83 26.98
N LEU A 68 -0.32 -0.14 27.86
CA LEU A 68 -1.63 -0.80 27.90
C LEU A 68 -2.80 0.17 28.06
N GLU A 69 -2.74 1.08 29.04
CA GLU A 69 -3.82 2.03 29.31
C GLU A 69 -4.07 2.96 28.11
N SER A 70 -2.99 3.45 27.49
CA SER A 70 -3.08 4.28 26.29
C SER A 70 -3.70 3.53 25.12
N VAL A 71 -3.28 2.28 24.90
CA VAL A 71 -3.80 1.45 23.81
C VAL A 71 -5.25 1.06 24.05
N ILE A 72 -5.66 0.74 25.28
CA ILE A 72 -7.07 0.44 25.60
C ILE A 72 -7.95 1.65 25.28
N ASN A 73 -7.59 2.83 25.79
CA ASN A 73 -8.32 4.06 25.51
C ASN A 73 -8.39 4.34 24.00
N LEU A 74 -7.29 4.10 23.28
CA LEU A 74 -7.21 4.26 21.83
C LEU A 74 -8.21 3.34 21.12
N LEU A 75 -8.27 2.06 21.48
CA LEU A 75 -9.18 1.09 20.87
C LEU A 75 -10.65 1.44 21.13
N GLU A 76 -10.97 2.04 22.28
CA GLU A 76 -12.33 2.49 22.61
C GLU A 76 -12.78 3.73 21.82
N VAL A 77 -11.85 4.63 21.47
CA VAL A 77 -12.16 5.90 20.78
C VAL A 77 -11.96 5.85 19.27
N CYS A 78 -11.47 4.73 18.73
CA CYS A 78 -11.37 4.55 17.28
C CYS A 78 -12.76 4.69 16.64
N THR A 79 -12.84 5.39 15.51
CA THR A 79 -14.08 5.54 14.76
C THR A 79 -13.87 5.14 13.30
N GLU A 80 -14.97 4.85 12.62
CA GLU A 80 -14.95 4.71 11.16
C GLU A 80 -14.45 6.00 10.50
N ASN A 81 -13.66 5.84 9.44
CA ASN A 81 -13.16 6.90 8.55
C ASN A 81 -12.05 7.82 9.07
N ARG A 82 -11.50 7.59 10.27
CA ARG A 82 -10.26 8.27 10.70
C ARG A 82 -9.31 7.31 11.41
N PRO A 83 -8.23 6.86 10.73
CA PRO A 83 -7.19 6.13 11.43
C PRO A 83 -6.54 7.02 12.48
N ILE A 84 -6.40 6.51 13.70
CA ILE A 84 -5.64 7.18 14.75
C ILE A 84 -4.25 6.55 14.77
N THR A 85 -3.22 7.38 14.65
CA THR A 85 -1.83 6.94 14.68
C THR A 85 -1.22 7.20 16.05
N GLN A 86 -0.64 6.17 16.66
CA GLN A 86 0.00 6.25 17.96
C GLN A 86 1.22 5.35 18.03
N LYS A 87 2.27 5.81 18.72
CA LYS A 87 3.41 4.96 19.06
C LYS A 87 3.09 4.04 20.22
N LEU A 88 3.47 2.78 20.10
CA LEU A 88 3.35 1.77 21.13
C LEU A 88 4.54 0.83 21.12
N ARG A 89 4.84 0.23 22.26
CA ARG A 89 5.89 -0.77 22.38
C ARG A 89 5.27 -2.15 22.45
N LEU A 90 5.84 -3.08 21.68
CA LEU A 90 5.46 -4.48 21.68
C LEU A 90 6.60 -5.34 22.22
N LYS A 91 6.24 -6.40 22.93
CA LYS A 91 7.15 -7.39 23.47
C LYS A 91 7.44 -8.44 22.39
N HIS A 92 8.71 -8.64 22.10
CA HIS A 92 9.21 -9.75 21.29
C HIS A 92 9.19 -11.07 22.12
N LYS A 93 9.07 -12.22 21.47
CA LYS A 93 9.00 -13.55 22.13
C LYS A 93 10.17 -13.85 23.08
N ASN A 94 11.36 -13.34 22.75
CA ASN A 94 12.57 -13.42 23.58
C ASN A 94 12.63 -12.42 24.77
N GLY A 95 11.62 -11.57 24.93
CA GLY A 95 11.53 -10.57 26.01
C GLY A 95 12.02 -9.16 25.67
N ILE A 96 12.62 -8.94 24.50
CA ILE A 96 13.02 -7.58 24.05
C ILE A 96 11.78 -6.74 23.78
N ILE A 97 11.85 -5.45 24.11
CA ILE A 97 10.79 -4.48 23.81
C ILE A 97 11.18 -3.70 22.55
N LYS A 98 10.26 -3.62 21.59
CA LYS A 98 10.44 -2.92 20.32
C LYS A 98 9.38 -1.85 20.15
N THR A 99 9.75 -0.70 19.61
CA THR A 99 8.80 0.40 19.36
C THR A 99 8.19 0.28 17.97
N PHE A 100 6.90 0.55 17.87
CA PHE A 100 6.13 0.61 16.64
C PHE A 100 5.35 1.91 16.58
N GLU A 101 5.17 2.42 15.36
CA GLU A 101 4.10 3.35 15.03
C GLU A 101 2.90 2.54 14.54
N GLY A 102 1.79 2.62 15.26
CA GLY A 102 0.56 1.89 14.95
C GLY A 102 -0.52 2.82 14.41
N SER A 103 -1.16 2.42 13.32
CA SER A 103 -2.38 3.02 12.79
C SER A 103 -3.56 2.13 13.12
N PHE A 104 -4.57 2.69 13.79
CA PHE A 104 -5.74 1.98 14.30
C PHE A 104 -6.99 2.53 13.65
N SER A 105 -7.81 1.67 13.06
CA SER A 105 -9.05 2.07 12.38
C SER A 105 -10.11 1.00 12.49
N ILE A 106 -11.37 1.41 12.65
CA ILE A 106 -12.51 0.47 12.57
C ILE A 106 -12.76 0.11 11.10
N THR A 107 -12.96 -1.18 10.85
CA THR A 107 -13.49 -1.72 9.59
C THR A 107 -14.80 -2.43 9.87
N ILE A 108 -15.83 -2.15 9.06
CA ILE A 108 -17.09 -2.89 9.09
C ILE A 108 -16.89 -4.19 8.31
N GLY A 109 -16.99 -5.33 8.99
CA GLY A 109 -17.09 -6.64 8.31
C GLY A 109 -18.49 -6.86 7.73
N TYR A 110 -18.61 -7.75 6.74
CA TYR A 110 -19.87 -8.16 6.07
C TYR A 110 -20.95 -8.75 7.03
N HIS A 111 -20.69 -8.81 8.33
CA HIS A 111 -21.48 -9.48 9.38
C HIS A 111 -21.77 -8.59 10.62
N GLU A 112 -21.88 -7.26 10.46
CA GLU A 112 -22.39 -6.34 11.52
C GLU A 112 -21.60 -6.30 12.84
N LYS A 113 -20.30 -6.62 12.84
CA LYS A 113 -19.44 -6.42 14.01
C LYS A 113 -18.24 -5.57 13.67
N ASP A 114 -18.05 -4.52 14.46
CA ASP A 114 -16.88 -3.66 14.38
C ASP A 114 -15.62 -4.50 14.61
N ARG A 115 -14.67 -4.38 13.68
CA ARG A 115 -13.32 -4.93 13.79
C ARG A 115 -12.34 -3.79 13.77
N ILE A 116 -11.22 -3.95 14.45
CA ILE A 116 -10.16 -2.95 14.43
C ILE A 116 -9.03 -3.50 13.59
N LEU A 117 -8.74 -2.80 12.49
CA LEU A 117 -7.53 -2.98 11.71
C LEU A 117 -6.40 -2.20 12.37
N ILE A 118 -5.31 -2.89 12.65
CA ILE A 118 -4.09 -2.33 13.22
C ILE A 118 -2.94 -2.59 12.24
N ILE A 119 -2.33 -1.50 11.78
CA ILE A 119 -1.13 -1.54 10.93
C ILE A 119 0.04 -1.01 11.74
N LEU A 120 1.08 -1.82 11.90
CA LEU A 120 2.22 -1.56 12.77
C LEU A 120 3.50 -1.50 11.95
N ASN A 121 4.18 -0.37 12.04
CA ASN A 121 5.48 -0.16 11.44
C ASN A 121 6.55 -0.09 12.54
N GLU A 122 7.54 -0.98 12.50
CA GLU A 122 8.63 -0.99 13.48
C GLU A 122 9.50 0.26 13.30
N ILE A 123 9.73 1.00 14.40
CA ILE A 123 10.59 2.17 14.42
C ILE A 123 11.75 1.97 15.38
N ILE A 124 12.96 2.33 14.94
CA ILE A 124 14.14 2.37 15.80
C ILE A 124 14.13 3.73 16.47
N GLU A 125 13.73 3.77 17.74
CA GLU A 125 13.88 4.97 18.56
C GLU A 125 15.33 5.01 19.04
N ASP A 126 16.04 6.06 18.60
CA ASP A 126 17.37 6.41 19.10
C ASP A 126 17.26 6.91 20.55
N TYR A 127 17.11 5.96 21.46
CA TYR A 127 17.32 6.22 22.88
C TYR A 127 18.83 6.30 23.05
N GLY A 128 19.36 7.54 23.04
CA GLY A 128 20.77 7.86 23.25
C GLY A 128 21.37 7.26 24.53
N LEU A 129 21.65 5.96 24.49
CA LEU A 129 22.66 5.32 25.31
C LEU A 129 23.99 5.88 24.81
N LYS A 130 24.53 6.84 25.57
CA LYS A 130 25.93 7.25 25.53
C LYS A 130 26.80 6.02 25.80
N THR A 131 26.99 5.18 24.80
CA THR A 131 28.23 4.44 24.62
C THR A 131 28.89 5.10 23.44
N GLU A 132 30.09 5.62 23.65
CA GLU A 132 30.99 6.14 22.64
C GLU A 132 31.22 5.05 21.58
N VAL A 133 30.30 4.95 20.61
CA VAL A 133 30.49 4.19 19.39
C VAL A 133 30.74 5.23 18.30
N PRO A 134 31.88 5.17 17.60
CA PRO A 134 32.25 6.20 16.66
C PRO A 134 31.19 6.28 15.56
N ILE A 135 30.75 7.50 15.30
CA ILE A 135 29.79 7.86 14.26
C ILE A 135 30.33 7.34 12.91
N ILE A 136 29.63 6.37 12.32
CA ILE A 136 29.81 5.99 10.90
C ILE A 136 28.61 6.56 10.15
N GLU A 137 28.57 7.89 10.03
CA GLU A 137 27.65 8.59 9.15
C GLU A 137 28.04 8.33 7.69
N ASP A 138 27.31 7.42 7.04
CA ASP A 138 26.84 7.55 5.63
C ASP A 138 26.02 6.32 5.22
N LYS A 139 26.44 5.13 5.66
CA LYS A 139 25.91 3.86 5.11
C LYS A 139 24.52 3.48 5.62
N GLU A 140 24.16 3.88 6.83
CA GLU A 140 22.92 3.40 7.46
C GLU A 140 21.69 4.17 6.97
N THR A 141 21.83 5.47 6.72
CA THR A 141 20.80 6.30 6.09
C THR A 141 20.59 5.88 4.64
N GLU A 142 21.67 5.67 3.89
CA GLU A 142 21.61 5.20 2.50
C GLU A 142 20.99 3.79 2.42
N PHE A 143 21.34 2.90 3.35
CA PHE A 143 20.72 1.58 3.44
C PHE A 143 19.23 1.65 3.78
N ARG A 144 18.81 2.55 4.68
CA ARG A 144 17.39 2.77 5.00
C ARG A 144 16.60 3.32 3.83
N ILE A 145 17.15 4.32 3.11
CA ILE A 145 16.53 4.89 1.91
C ILE A 145 16.40 3.81 0.84
N LYS A 146 17.49 3.09 0.53
CA LYS A 146 17.50 2.03 -0.46
C LYS A 146 16.49 0.92 -0.14
N LYS A 147 16.43 0.48 1.12
CA LYS A 147 15.47 -0.54 1.55
C LYS A 147 14.03 -0.05 1.47
N SER A 148 13.79 1.24 1.71
CA SER A 148 12.46 1.84 1.54
C SER A 148 12.07 1.96 0.06
N GLU A 149 13.00 2.33 -0.80
CA GLU A 149 12.79 2.39 -2.26
C GLU A 149 12.53 1.00 -2.85
N GLU A 150 13.32 -0.01 -2.46
CA GLU A 150 13.12 -1.40 -2.87
C GLU A 150 11.75 -1.93 -2.41
N ARG A 151 11.33 -1.59 -1.18
CA ARG A 151 10.00 -1.94 -0.66
C ARG A 151 8.88 -1.26 -1.43
N LEU A 152 9.01 0.04 -1.74
CA LEU A 152 8.01 0.78 -2.53
C LEU A 152 7.90 0.20 -3.94
N LYS A 153 9.02 -0.10 -4.60
CA LYS A 153 9.06 -0.76 -5.91
C LYS A 153 8.36 -2.12 -5.88
N TYR A 154 8.59 -2.91 -4.84
CA TYR A 154 7.94 -4.21 -4.68
C TYR A 154 6.41 -4.07 -4.51
N LEU A 155 5.96 -3.20 -3.61
CA LEU A 155 4.52 -2.99 -3.37
C LEU A 155 3.79 -2.53 -4.64
N ILE A 156 4.38 -1.58 -5.35
CA ILE A 156 3.85 -1.04 -6.60
C ILE A 156 3.79 -2.14 -7.68
N SER A 157 4.81 -2.99 -7.78
CA SER A 157 4.87 -4.06 -8.78
C SER A 157 3.96 -5.25 -8.44
N SER A 158 3.65 -5.47 -7.17
CA SER A 158 2.70 -6.51 -6.74
C SER A 158 1.22 -6.10 -6.86
N SER A 159 0.94 -4.84 -7.18
CA SER A 159 -0.42 -4.35 -7.39
C SER A 159 -1.06 -5.02 -8.61
N PRO A 160 -2.37 -5.35 -8.59
CA PRO A 160 -3.08 -5.79 -9.79
C PRO A 160 -3.20 -4.68 -10.84
N SER A 161 -3.09 -3.42 -10.42
CA SER A 161 -3.07 -2.25 -11.30
C SER A 161 -1.64 -1.89 -11.71
N VAL A 162 -1.47 -1.51 -12.97
CA VAL A 162 -0.25 -0.82 -13.43
C VAL A 162 -0.31 0.61 -12.91
N ILE A 163 0.73 1.07 -12.21
CA ILE A 163 0.83 2.40 -11.63
C ILE A 163 1.89 3.20 -12.39
N TYR A 164 1.58 4.45 -12.71
CA TYR A 164 2.55 5.35 -13.29
C TYR A 164 2.47 6.73 -12.65
N THR A 165 3.54 7.49 -12.73
CA THR A 165 3.49 8.94 -12.51
C THR A 165 3.87 9.68 -13.77
N ALA A 166 3.28 10.85 -13.96
CA ALA A 166 3.59 11.73 -15.08
C ALA A 166 3.62 13.18 -14.63
N ARG A 167 4.46 13.99 -15.29
CA ARG A 167 4.51 15.44 -15.02
C ARG A 167 3.15 16.06 -15.34
N ALA A 168 2.67 16.93 -14.45
CA ALA A 168 1.46 17.74 -14.65
C ALA A 168 1.71 18.81 -15.73
N SER A 169 1.87 18.36 -16.98
CA SER A 169 2.18 19.15 -18.16
C SER A 169 1.32 18.67 -19.33
N LYS A 170 1.13 19.51 -20.35
CA LYS A 170 0.32 19.17 -21.53
C LYS A 170 0.83 17.95 -22.31
N ASP A 171 2.10 17.62 -22.15
CA ASP A 171 2.76 16.53 -22.86
C ASP A 171 2.68 15.18 -22.13
N PHE A 172 2.06 15.15 -20.93
CA PHE A 172 1.78 13.95 -20.13
C PHE A 172 2.98 12.98 -20.03
N ILE A 173 4.16 13.56 -19.84
CA ILE A 173 5.43 12.83 -19.83
C ILE A 173 5.44 11.92 -18.61
N ILE A 174 5.40 10.61 -18.86
CA ILE A 174 5.52 9.58 -17.83
C ILE A 174 6.93 9.63 -17.26
N THR A 175 7.01 9.76 -15.94
CA THR A 175 8.24 9.87 -15.15
C THR A 175 8.57 8.60 -14.40
N PHE A 176 7.56 7.77 -14.15
CA PHE A 176 7.71 6.47 -13.50
C PHE A 176 6.64 5.51 -14.02
N MET A 177 6.98 4.23 -14.11
CA MET A 177 6.04 3.17 -14.43
C MET A 177 6.39 1.90 -13.65
N SER A 178 5.37 1.25 -13.11
CA SER A 178 5.50 -0.03 -12.41
C SER A 178 5.90 -1.16 -13.36
N GLU A 179 6.71 -2.10 -12.88
CA GLU A 179 7.28 -3.19 -13.70
C GLU A 179 6.22 -4.20 -14.16
N ASN A 180 5.11 -4.34 -13.41
CA ASN A 180 3.99 -5.20 -13.78
C ASN A 180 3.28 -4.79 -15.09
N VAL A 181 3.59 -3.63 -15.67
CA VAL A 181 3.08 -3.25 -17.00
C VAL A 181 3.47 -4.25 -18.08
N THR A 182 4.63 -4.91 -17.94
CA THR A 182 5.09 -5.92 -18.87
C THR A 182 4.27 -7.19 -18.79
N GLU A 183 3.93 -7.63 -17.58
CA GLU A 183 3.06 -8.78 -17.39
C GLU A 183 1.64 -8.50 -17.92
N LYS A 184 1.11 -7.30 -17.67
CA LYS A 184 -0.26 -6.93 -18.04
C LYS A 184 -0.44 -6.63 -19.52
N THR A 185 0.47 -5.86 -20.12
CA THR A 185 0.30 -5.33 -21.49
C THR A 185 1.29 -5.93 -22.50
N GLY A 186 2.32 -6.61 -22.01
CA GLY A 186 3.44 -7.13 -22.81
C GLY A 186 4.53 -6.09 -23.13
N TYR A 187 4.30 -4.81 -22.89
CA TYR A 187 5.26 -3.73 -23.18
C TYR A 187 6.22 -3.49 -22.01
N ASP A 188 7.42 -3.02 -22.32
CA ASP A 188 8.41 -2.69 -21.29
C ASP A 188 8.12 -1.29 -20.72
N PRO A 189 8.34 -1.02 -19.42
CA PRO A 189 8.28 0.32 -18.86
C PRO A 189 9.04 1.36 -19.71
N ASP A 190 10.19 0.98 -20.28
CA ASP A 190 11.01 1.86 -21.12
C ASP A 190 10.30 2.31 -22.40
N ASP A 191 9.37 1.51 -22.93
CA ASP A 191 8.58 1.88 -24.12
C ASP A 191 7.74 3.15 -23.86
N PHE A 192 7.25 3.29 -22.62
CA PHE A 192 6.45 4.42 -22.17
C PHE A 192 7.32 5.59 -21.68
N LEU A 193 8.42 5.30 -20.98
CA LEU A 193 9.31 6.33 -20.43
C LEU A 193 10.10 7.07 -21.53
N LYS A 194 10.58 6.36 -22.56
CA LYS A 194 11.41 6.95 -23.64
C LYS A 194 10.57 7.67 -24.69
N ASN A 195 9.29 7.33 -24.82
CA ASN A 195 8.39 7.90 -25.81
C ASN A 195 7.09 8.37 -25.15
N PRO A 196 6.98 9.67 -24.81
CA PRO A 196 5.82 10.24 -24.12
C PRO A 196 4.48 10.02 -24.83
N ARG A 197 4.50 9.81 -26.15
CA ARG A 197 3.28 9.56 -26.94
C ARG A 197 3.03 8.09 -27.26
N PHE A 198 3.87 7.18 -26.76
CA PHE A 198 3.74 5.76 -27.04
C PHE A 198 2.35 5.24 -26.66
N TRP A 199 1.90 5.54 -25.44
CA TRP A 199 0.56 5.20 -24.96
C TRP A 199 -0.55 5.69 -25.89
N GLU A 200 -0.48 6.95 -26.34
CA GLU A 200 -1.48 7.55 -27.24
C GLU A 200 -1.62 6.80 -28.57
N THR A 201 -0.54 6.18 -29.06
CA THR A 201 -0.55 5.36 -30.28
C THR A 201 -1.22 4.00 -30.10
N LYS A 202 -1.42 3.55 -28.86
CA LYS A 202 -2.03 2.24 -28.54
C LYS A 202 -3.52 2.33 -28.27
N ILE A 203 -4.07 3.52 -28.06
CA ILE A 203 -5.50 3.74 -27.87
C ILE A 203 -6.26 3.36 -29.14
N HIS A 204 -7.41 2.71 -28.99
CA HIS A 204 -8.29 2.43 -30.12
C HIS A 204 -8.71 3.73 -30.85
N PRO A 205 -8.70 3.78 -32.20
CA PRO A 205 -8.96 5.01 -32.94
C PRO A 205 -10.28 5.71 -32.60
N GLU A 206 -11.33 4.94 -32.31
CA GLU A 206 -12.65 5.45 -31.91
C GLU A 206 -12.65 6.10 -30.51
N ASP A 207 -11.82 5.59 -29.60
CA ASP A 207 -11.79 6.05 -28.21
C ASP A 207 -10.85 7.24 -28.03
N LYS A 208 -9.93 7.46 -28.99
CA LYS A 208 -8.88 8.47 -28.91
C LYS A 208 -9.41 9.87 -28.62
N GLN A 209 -10.47 10.29 -29.30
CA GLN A 209 -11.04 11.64 -29.11
C GLN A 209 -11.69 11.79 -27.73
N LEU A 210 -12.36 10.74 -27.24
CA LEU A 210 -12.97 10.71 -25.92
C LEU A 210 -11.89 10.80 -24.83
N VAL A 211 -10.84 9.98 -24.94
CA VAL A 211 -9.75 9.91 -23.96
C VAL A 211 -9.01 11.25 -23.87
N LEU A 212 -8.64 11.86 -24.99
CA LEU A 212 -7.97 13.16 -24.99
C LEU A 212 -8.85 14.27 -24.40
N SER A 213 -10.17 14.23 -24.67
CA SER A 213 -11.12 15.16 -24.06
C SER A 213 -11.19 14.98 -22.54
N ARG A 214 -11.23 13.74 -22.04
CA ARG A 214 -11.19 13.45 -20.59
C ARG A 214 -9.91 13.95 -19.95
N LEU A 215 -8.75 13.65 -20.51
CA LEU A 215 -7.46 14.12 -19.99
C LEU A 215 -7.37 15.64 -19.91
N SER A 216 -7.97 16.36 -20.86
CA SER A 216 -8.00 17.83 -20.84
C SER A 216 -8.77 18.40 -19.64
N GLN A 217 -9.69 17.62 -19.04
CA GLN A 217 -10.47 18.01 -17.86
C GLN A 217 -9.70 17.79 -16.54
N LEU A 218 -8.52 17.15 -16.58
CA LEU A 218 -7.76 16.84 -15.36
C LEU A 218 -7.30 18.11 -14.62
N SER A 219 -7.09 19.22 -15.33
CA SER A 219 -6.76 20.50 -14.69
C SER A 219 -7.92 21.07 -13.86
N THR A 220 -9.15 20.66 -14.15
CA THR A 220 -10.38 21.11 -13.45
C THR A 220 -10.91 20.08 -12.46
N SER A 221 -10.70 18.79 -12.72
CA SER A 221 -11.15 17.68 -11.89
C SER A 221 -9.91 17.01 -11.28
N GLU A 222 -9.73 17.18 -9.97
CA GLU A 222 -8.56 16.65 -9.24
C GLU A 222 -8.42 15.13 -9.34
N ASN A 223 -9.51 14.43 -9.69
CA ASN A 223 -9.53 13.01 -10.01
C ASN A 223 -10.35 12.78 -11.28
N LEU A 224 -9.94 11.82 -12.11
CA LEU A 224 -10.66 11.33 -13.28
C LEU A 224 -10.63 9.81 -13.32
N GLY A 225 -11.73 9.19 -13.73
CA GLY A 225 -11.82 7.76 -14.00
C GLY A 225 -12.60 7.53 -15.28
N PHE A 226 -12.07 6.74 -16.20
CA PHE A 226 -12.74 6.37 -17.45
C PHE A 226 -12.18 5.08 -18.04
N GLU A 227 -12.96 4.44 -18.92
CA GLU A 227 -12.60 3.19 -19.57
C GLU A 227 -12.40 3.41 -21.08
N TYR A 228 -11.45 2.71 -21.67
CA TYR A 228 -11.20 2.72 -23.12
C TYR A 228 -10.44 1.48 -23.56
N ARG A 229 -10.38 1.25 -24.87
CA ARG A 229 -9.65 0.12 -25.44
C ARG A 229 -8.18 0.47 -25.67
N LEU A 230 -7.28 -0.31 -25.08
CA LEU A 230 -5.83 -0.20 -25.25
C LEU A 230 -5.29 -1.43 -25.98
N LYS A 231 -4.41 -1.21 -26.97
CA LYS A 231 -3.79 -2.29 -27.74
C LYS A 231 -2.59 -2.88 -27.02
N PHE A 232 -2.69 -4.13 -26.59
CA PHE A 232 -1.59 -4.86 -25.96
C PHE A 232 -0.59 -5.37 -27.02
N LYS A 233 0.56 -5.88 -26.57
CA LYS A 233 1.63 -6.35 -27.47
C LYS A 233 1.26 -7.60 -28.26
N ASP A 234 0.27 -8.36 -27.79
CA ASP A 234 -0.38 -9.47 -28.51
C ASP A 234 -1.11 -9.00 -29.78
N GLY A 235 -1.37 -7.70 -29.92
CA GLY A 235 -2.06 -7.09 -31.04
C GLY A 235 -3.57 -6.92 -30.84
N LEU A 236 -4.13 -7.38 -29.72
CA LEU A 236 -5.54 -7.28 -29.38
C LEU A 236 -5.83 -5.99 -28.59
N TYR A 237 -7.09 -5.57 -28.64
CA TYR A 237 -7.59 -4.45 -27.85
C TYR A 237 -8.29 -4.97 -26.61
N HIS A 238 -7.89 -4.46 -25.46
CA HIS A 238 -8.43 -4.82 -24.15
C HIS A 238 -9.06 -3.59 -23.51
N TRP A 239 -10.15 -3.79 -22.77
CA TRP A 239 -10.81 -2.70 -22.05
C TRP A 239 -10.04 -2.41 -20.80
N VAL A 240 -9.48 -1.21 -20.69
CA VAL A 240 -8.77 -0.80 -19.49
C VAL A 240 -9.53 0.32 -18.80
N ARG A 241 -9.66 0.19 -17.48
CA ARG A 241 -10.05 1.27 -16.58
C ARG A 241 -8.81 2.09 -16.23
N HIS A 242 -8.93 3.39 -16.40
CA HIS A 242 -7.87 4.36 -16.16
C HIS A 242 -8.35 5.39 -15.14
N ASP A 243 -7.75 5.33 -13.95
CA ASP A 243 -7.98 6.31 -12.89
C ASP A 243 -6.74 7.19 -12.76
N ILE A 244 -6.94 8.52 -12.63
CA ILE A 244 -5.88 9.53 -12.61
C ILE A 244 -6.18 10.54 -11.52
N LYS A 245 -5.17 10.84 -10.71
CA LYS A 245 -5.21 11.87 -9.67
C LYS A 245 -4.16 12.94 -9.95
N LEU A 246 -4.56 14.20 -9.84
CA LEU A 246 -3.68 15.34 -9.92
C LEU A 246 -3.13 15.67 -8.53
N ILE A 247 -1.81 15.70 -8.39
CA ILE A 247 -1.10 16.13 -7.20
C ILE A 247 -0.69 17.59 -7.37
N LYS A 248 -0.94 18.37 -6.32
CA LYS A 248 -0.62 19.79 -6.25
C LYS A 248 0.36 20.03 -5.10
N ASP A 249 1.19 21.05 -5.24
CA ASP A 249 2.01 21.54 -4.13
C ASP A 249 1.18 22.32 -3.10
N ASP A 250 1.82 22.77 -2.02
CA ASP A 250 1.20 23.56 -0.94
C ASP A 250 0.60 24.90 -1.43
N LYS A 251 0.94 25.33 -2.64
CA LYS A 251 0.42 26.55 -3.29
C LYS A 251 -0.73 26.25 -4.25
N GLY A 252 -1.16 24.99 -4.34
CA GLY A 252 -2.22 24.54 -5.25
C GLY A 252 -1.79 24.41 -6.70
N ILE A 253 -0.48 24.47 -6.99
CA ILE A 253 0.06 24.35 -8.34
C ILE A 253 0.20 22.86 -8.69
N PRO A 254 -0.36 22.40 -9.82
CA PRO A 254 -0.17 21.03 -10.27
C PRO A 254 1.30 20.68 -10.50
N THR A 255 1.78 19.62 -9.85
CA THR A 255 3.18 19.17 -9.93
C THR A 255 3.30 17.82 -10.62
N GLU A 256 2.45 16.89 -10.25
CA GLU A 256 2.51 15.49 -10.69
C GLU A 256 1.10 14.93 -10.91
N THR A 257 1.01 13.90 -11.74
CA THR A 257 -0.18 13.08 -11.89
C THR A 257 0.18 11.65 -11.54
N ILE A 258 -0.66 10.99 -10.76
CA ILE A 258 -0.55 9.57 -10.45
C ILE A 258 -1.70 8.89 -11.16
N GLY A 259 -1.40 7.88 -11.96
CA GLY A 259 -2.43 7.11 -12.66
C GLY A 259 -2.31 5.62 -12.41
N SER A 260 -3.45 4.94 -12.46
CA SER A 260 -3.54 3.49 -12.42
C SER A 260 -4.33 2.97 -13.61
N LEU A 261 -3.85 1.86 -14.18
CA LEU A 261 -4.50 1.11 -15.26
C LEU A 261 -4.84 -0.29 -14.76
N ILE A 262 -6.08 -0.69 -14.95
CA ILE A 262 -6.60 -2.03 -14.65
C ILE A 262 -7.26 -2.54 -15.92
N ASP A 263 -6.91 -3.75 -16.34
CA ASP A 263 -7.63 -4.51 -17.37
C ASP A 263 -8.84 -5.23 -16.74
#